data_AF-A0A9E3A8U3-F1
#
_entry.id   AF-A0A9E3A8U3-F1
#
_cell.length_a   1.000
_cell.length_b   1.000
_cell.length_c   1.000
_cell.angle_alpha   90.00
_cell.angle_beta   90.00
_cell.angle_gamma   90.00
#
_symmetry.space_group_name_H-M   'P 1'
#
loop_
_entity.id
_entity.type
_entity.pdbx_description
1 polymer ?
#
loop_
_entity_poly.entity_id
_entity_poly.type
_entity_poly.pdbx_seq_one_letter_code
_entity_poly.pdbx_strand_id
1 'polypeptide(L)'
;MAAAGLKDAPKSPLFRASDGKTKILSDRALDRKDAFAMVQRRARKAGIRTKIGCHTFRATGITIYLTNGGDLEKAQQIAAHESPRTTKLYDRRNDVVSLDEVKKVVF
;
A
#
# COMPACT_ATOMS: atom_id res chain seq x y z
N MET A 1 3.89 -7.52 21.15
CA MET A 1 2.63 -7.86 21.85
C MET A 1 2.44 -7.07 23.14
N ALA A 2 3.44 -6.99 24.03
CA ALA A 2 3.34 -6.24 25.30
C ALA A 2 3.06 -4.73 25.10
N ALA A 3 3.79 -4.05 24.20
CA ALA A 3 3.62 -2.61 23.96
C ALA A 3 2.24 -2.21 23.38
N ALA A 4 1.51 -3.15 22.78
CA ALA A 4 0.18 -2.92 22.23
C ALA A 4 -0.95 -3.29 23.22
N GLY A 5 -0.60 -3.81 24.41
CA GLY A 5 -1.57 -4.30 25.40
C GLY A 5 -2.34 -5.54 24.94
N LEU A 6 -1.80 -6.32 23.99
CA LEU A 6 -2.50 -7.48 23.39
C LEU A 6 -2.00 -8.83 23.94
N LYS A 7 -1.06 -8.82 24.89
CA LYS A 7 -0.43 -10.04 25.43
C LYS A 7 -1.48 -11.02 25.98
N ASP A 8 -2.45 -10.50 26.71
CA ASP A 8 -3.48 -11.31 27.39
C ASP A 8 -4.78 -11.43 26.58
N ALA A 9 -4.79 -10.88 25.34
CA ALA A 9 -5.95 -10.89 24.44
C ALA A 9 -5.55 -11.36 23.03
N PRO A 10 -5.10 -12.61 22.85
CA PRO A 10 -4.51 -13.09 21.59
C PRO A 10 -5.50 -13.13 20.42
N LYS A 11 -6.81 -13.15 20.69
CA LYS A 11 -7.87 -13.11 19.67
C LYS A 11 -8.32 -11.70 19.30
N SER A 12 -7.81 -10.68 19.99
CA SER A 12 -8.20 -9.30 19.71
C SER A 12 -7.59 -8.81 18.39
N PRO A 13 -8.27 -7.90 17.67
CA PRO A 13 -7.71 -7.32 16.45
C PRO A 13 -6.39 -6.61 16.73
N LEU A 14 -5.39 -6.82 15.86
CA LEU A 14 -4.09 -6.13 15.98
C LEU A 14 -4.24 -4.60 15.87
N PHE A 15 -5.11 -4.14 14.97
CA PHE A 15 -5.45 -2.74 14.78
C PHE A 15 -6.87 -2.48 15.30
N ARG A 16 -6.94 -1.80 16.45
CA ARG A 16 -8.18 -1.51 17.16
C ARG A 16 -8.68 -0.10 16.87
N ALA A 17 -10.00 0.07 16.81
CA ALA A 17 -10.63 1.37 16.66
C ALA A 17 -10.56 2.17 17.96
N SER A 18 -10.33 3.48 17.88
CA SER A 18 -10.43 4.38 19.03
C SER A 18 -11.89 4.68 19.34
N ASP A 19 -12.23 4.83 20.62
CA ASP A 19 -13.54 5.32 21.03
C ASP A 19 -13.63 6.84 20.86
N GLY A 20 -14.16 7.29 19.72
CA GLY A 20 -14.24 8.71 19.39
C GLY A 20 -12.88 9.43 19.47
N LYS A 21 -12.85 10.56 20.18
CA LYS A 21 -11.63 11.38 20.38
C LYS A 21 -10.93 11.10 21.73
N THR A 22 -11.29 10.02 22.42
CA THR A 22 -10.77 9.70 23.77
C THR A 22 -9.33 9.21 23.78
N LYS A 23 -8.81 8.75 22.62
CA LYS A 23 -7.54 8.02 22.48
C LYS A 23 -7.52 6.65 23.18
N ILE A 24 -8.67 6.17 23.67
CA ILE A 24 -8.82 4.84 24.24
C ILE A 24 -9.13 3.87 23.09
N LEU A 25 -8.37 2.77 23.00
CA LEU A 25 -8.64 1.71 22.03
C LEU A 25 -9.78 0.82 22.53
N SER A 26 -10.80 0.66 21.70
CA SER A 26 -11.88 -0.31 21.93
C SER A 26 -11.44 -1.72 21.50
N ASP A 27 -12.25 -2.74 21.77
CA ASP A 27 -11.97 -4.11 21.31
C ASP A 27 -12.42 -4.39 19.87
N ARG A 28 -12.93 -3.37 19.18
CA ARG A 28 -13.39 -3.46 17.79
C ARG A 28 -12.22 -3.29 16.82
N ALA A 29 -12.27 -3.99 15.70
CA ALA A 29 -11.33 -3.82 14.60
C ALA A 29 -11.45 -2.41 13.98
N LEU A 30 -10.33 -1.88 13.50
CA LEU A 30 -10.30 -0.63 12.72
C LEU A 30 -11.12 -0.77 11.43
N ASP A 31 -12.03 0.18 11.17
CA ASP A 31 -12.82 0.18 9.95
C ASP A 31 -11.97 0.64 8.73
N ARG A 32 -12.29 0.08 7.56
CA ARG A 32 -11.61 0.43 6.30
C ARG A 32 -11.72 1.92 5.96
N LYS A 33 -12.85 2.57 6.29
CA LYS A 33 -13.09 4.00 6.06
C LYS A 33 -12.22 4.85 6.97
N ASP A 34 -11.98 4.39 8.21
CA ASP A 34 -11.08 5.07 9.14
C ASP A 34 -9.63 4.97 8.68
N ALA A 35 -9.19 3.79 8.23
CA ALA A 35 -7.89 3.62 7.60
C ALA A 35 -7.72 4.52 6.37
N PHE A 36 -8.75 4.59 5.51
CA PHE A 36 -8.74 5.49 4.37
C PHE A 36 -8.65 6.97 4.79
N ALA A 37 -9.43 7.41 5.77
CA ALA A 37 -9.38 8.77 6.30
C ALA A 37 -8.01 9.10 6.92
N MET A 38 -7.37 8.13 7.60
CA MET A 38 -6.02 8.24 8.14
C MET A 38 -4.97 8.46 7.03
N VAL A 39 -5.09 7.78 5.90
CA VAL A 39 -4.21 7.96 4.74
C VAL A 39 -4.44 9.33 4.11
N GLN A 40 -5.69 9.73 3.90
CA GLN A 40 -6.04 11.04 3.32
C GLN A 40 -5.48 12.21 4.14
N ARG A 41 -5.55 12.15 5.47
CA ARG A 41 -4.95 13.17 6.35
C ARG A 41 -3.44 13.28 6.16
N ARG A 42 -2.74 12.14 6.00
CA ARG A 42 -1.29 12.11 5.78
C ARG A 42 -0.91 12.60 4.37
N ALA A 43 -1.67 12.18 3.36
CA ALA A 43 -1.51 12.64 1.98
C ALA A 43 -1.58 14.18 1.89
N ARG A 44 -2.60 14.78 2.52
CA ARG A 44 -2.76 16.24 2.58
C ARG A 44 -1.57 16.92 3.26
N LYS A 45 -1.11 16.39 4.39
CA LYS A 45 0.07 16.91 5.10
C LYS A 45 1.36 16.82 4.27
N ALA A 46 1.47 15.79 3.44
CA ALA A 46 2.60 15.60 2.52
C ALA A 46 2.46 16.39 1.21
N GLY A 47 1.43 17.24 1.04
CA GLY A 47 1.20 18.01 -0.19
C GLY A 47 0.71 17.17 -1.39
N ILE A 48 0.34 15.91 -1.18
CA ILE A 48 -0.15 15.03 -2.25
C ILE A 48 -1.60 15.42 -2.57
N ARG A 49 -1.78 16.07 -3.73
CA ARG A 49 -3.09 16.54 -4.22
C ARG A 49 -3.96 15.41 -4.76
N THR A 50 -3.34 14.37 -5.31
CA THR A 50 -4.05 13.20 -5.84
C THR A 50 -4.61 12.35 -4.70
N LYS A 51 -5.83 11.85 -4.87
CA LYS A 51 -6.47 10.99 -3.88
C LYS A 51 -5.78 9.62 -3.85
N ILE A 52 -5.09 9.32 -2.75
CA ILE A 52 -4.39 8.03 -2.54
C ILE A 52 -5.00 7.22 -1.38
N GLY A 53 -4.87 5.90 -1.41
CA GLY A 53 -5.40 5.03 -0.36
C GLY A 53 -4.52 3.80 -0.13
N CYS A 54 -5.00 2.89 0.72
CA CYS A 54 -4.30 1.62 0.98
C CYS A 54 -4.04 0.82 -0.30
N HIS A 55 -4.97 0.87 -1.27
CA HIS A 55 -4.77 0.21 -2.56
C HIS A 55 -3.68 0.87 -3.42
N THR A 56 -3.53 2.19 -3.32
CA THR A 56 -2.40 2.90 -3.96
C THR A 56 -1.08 2.42 -3.39
N PHE A 57 -0.96 2.27 -2.07
CA PHE A 57 0.27 1.76 -1.45
C PHE A 57 0.59 0.33 -1.89
N ARG A 58 -0.43 -0.52 -2.02
CA ARG A 58 -0.26 -1.87 -2.56
C ARG A 58 0.28 -1.84 -3.98
N ALA A 59 -0.32 -1.05 -4.87
CA ALA A 59 0.16 -0.85 -6.23
C ALA A 59 1.61 -0.36 -6.26
N THR A 60 1.92 0.68 -5.47
CA THR A 60 3.28 1.23 -5.35
C THR A 60 4.29 0.18 -4.87
N GLY A 61 3.93 -0.66 -3.89
CA GLY A 61 4.80 -1.73 -3.41
C GLY A 61 5.13 -2.76 -4.49
N ILE A 62 4.13 -3.19 -5.27
CA ILE A 62 4.32 -4.13 -6.38
C ILE A 62 5.20 -3.49 -7.46
N THR A 63 4.92 -2.24 -7.85
CA THR A 63 5.72 -1.52 -8.84
C THR A 63 7.16 -1.36 -8.39
N ILE A 64 7.41 -0.91 -7.15
CA ILE A 64 8.78 -0.74 -6.63
C ILE A 64 9.53 -2.08 -6.61
N TYR A 65 8.87 -3.15 -6.16
CA TYR A 65 9.48 -4.49 -6.15
C TYR A 65 9.94 -4.91 -7.55
N LEU A 66 9.08 -4.74 -8.56
CA LEU A 66 9.38 -5.10 -9.95
C LEU A 66 10.44 -4.18 -10.58
N THR A 67 10.35 -2.88 -10.36
CA THR A 67 11.34 -1.91 -10.85
C THR A 67 12.73 -2.16 -10.26
N ASN A 68 12.81 -2.68 -9.04
CA ASN A 68 14.07 -3.07 -8.40
C ASN A 68 14.58 -4.47 -8.82
N GLY A 69 14.07 -5.02 -9.92
CA GLY A 69 14.52 -6.31 -10.46
C GLY A 69 13.86 -7.54 -9.84
N GLY A 70 12.80 -7.36 -9.05
CA GLY A 70 12.03 -8.47 -8.49
C GLY A 70 11.31 -9.30 -9.55
N ASP A 71 11.10 -10.59 -9.26
CA ASP A 71 10.47 -11.54 -10.18
C ASP A 71 8.95 -11.34 -10.24
N LEU A 72 8.37 -11.41 -11.45
CA LEU A 72 6.92 -11.24 -11.64
C LEU A 72 6.10 -12.27 -10.84
N GLU A 73 6.57 -13.52 -10.80
CA GLU A 73 5.91 -14.60 -10.07
C GLU A 73 5.91 -14.35 -8.56
N LYS A 74 7.04 -13.90 -8.00
CA LYS A 74 7.13 -13.53 -6.57
C LYS A 74 6.24 -12.33 -6.27
N ALA A 75 6.20 -11.33 -7.14
CA ALA A 75 5.32 -10.18 -6.98
C ALA A 75 3.84 -10.61 -7.01
N GLN A 76 3.47 -11.56 -7.87
CA GLN A 76 2.14 -12.16 -7.92
C GLN A 76 1.80 -12.88 -6.61
N GLN A 77 2.72 -13.68 -6.07
CA GLN A 77 2.53 -14.40 -4.80
C GLN A 77 2.40 -13.44 -3.61
N ILE A 78 3.26 -12.43 -3.51
CA ILE A 78 3.20 -11.38 -2.47
C ILE A 78 1.86 -10.63 -2.54
N ALA A 79 1.40 -10.36 -3.76
CA ALA A 79 0.12 -9.73 -3.97
C ALA A 79 -1.06 -10.70 -3.73
N ALA A 80 -0.87 -12.02 -3.79
CA ALA A 80 -1.97 -12.99 -3.86
C ALA A 80 -2.90 -12.70 -5.06
N HIS A 81 -2.31 -12.47 -6.23
CA HIS A 81 -3.05 -12.33 -7.48
C HIS A 81 -3.27 -13.71 -8.12
N GLU A 82 -4.52 -14.00 -8.50
CA GLU A 82 -4.87 -15.24 -9.20
C GLU A 82 -4.20 -15.34 -10.58
N SER A 83 -4.13 -14.22 -11.30
CA SER A 83 -3.57 -14.17 -12.65
C SER A 83 -2.28 -13.34 -12.70
N PRO A 84 -1.23 -13.79 -13.40
CA PRO A 84 -0.04 -12.98 -13.65
C PRO A 84 -0.36 -11.72 -14.45
N ARG A 85 -1.47 -11.70 -15.21
CA ARG A 85 -1.92 -10.55 -16.00
C ARG A 85 -2.20 -9.34 -15.11
N THR A 86 -2.77 -9.52 -13.92
CA THR A 86 -3.08 -8.40 -13.02
C THR A 86 -1.82 -7.85 -12.36
N THR A 87 -0.81 -8.69 -12.10
CA THR A 87 0.50 -8.26 -11.62
C THR A 87 1.28 -7.51 -12.69
N LYS A 88 1.20 -7.96 -13.95
CA LYS A 88 1.91 -7.36 -15.09
C LYS A 88 1.53 -5.90 -15.35
N LEU A 89 0.33 -5.48 -14.95
CA LEU A 89 -0.10 -4.07 -15.01
C LEU A 89 0.80 -3.11 -14.21
N TYR A 90 1.52 -3.63 -13.22
CA TYR A 90 2.42 -2.85 -12.35
C TYR A 90 3.88 -2.90 -12.79
N ASP A 91 4.22 -3.69 -13.81
CA ASP A 91 5.57 -3.76 -14.36
C ASP A 91 5.82 -2.59 -15.31
N ARG A 92 6.51 -1.56 -14.80
CA ARG A 92 6.80 -0.31 -15.52
C ARG A 92 8.18 -0.29 -16.16
N ARG A 93 8.93 -1.41 -16.15
CA ARG A 93 10.31 -1.46 -16.69
C ARG A 93 10.36 -1.10 -18.17
N ASN A 94 9.35 -1.53 -18.94
CA ASN A 94 9.26 -1.19 -20.36
C ASN A 94 8.95 0.29 -20.62
N ASP A 95 8.29 0.98 -19.69
CA ASP A 95 8.04 2.42 -19.83
C ASP A 95 9.33 3.23 -19.70
N VAL A 96 10.25 2.77 -18.84
CA VAL A 96 11.57 3.41 -18.65
C VAL A 96 12.43 3.26 -19.90
N VAL A 97 12.49 2.06 -20.48
CA VAL A 97 13.22 1.81 -21.74
C VAL A 97 12.66 2.67 -22.87
N SER A 98 11.33 2.80 -22.97
CA SER A 98 10.67 3.65 -23.97
C SER A 98 11.07 5.12 -23.85
N LEU A 99 11.14 5.68 -22.63
CA LEU A 99 11.57 7.07 -22.43
C LEU A 99 13.01 7.31 -22.90
N ASP A 100 13.91 6.36 -22.69
CA ASP A 100 15.30 6.50 -23.15
C ASP A 100 15.43 6.37 -24.66
N GLU A 101 14.62 5.54 -25.31
CA GLU A 101 14.54 5.50 -26.78
C GLU A 101 13.97 6.81 -27.36
N VAL A 102 12.94 7.38 -26.75
CA VAL A 102 12.38 8.68 -27.18
C VAL A 102 13.38 9.82 -27.03
N LYS A 103 14.19 9.84 -25.95
CA LYS A 103 15.25 10.87 -25.76
C LYS A 103 16.30 10.86 -26.88
N LYS A 104 16.52 9.74 -27.56
CA LYS A 104 17.46 9.65 -28.70
C LYS A 104 16.93 10.34 -29.97
N VAL A 105 15.64 10.64 -30.05
CA VAL A 105 14.97 11.24 -31.22
C VAL A 105 14.87 12.77 -31.11
N VAL A 106 15.26 13.36 -29.97
CA VAL A 106 15.24 14.81 -29.78
C VAL A 106 16.60 15.38 -30.17
N PHE A 107 16.61 16.28 -31.17
CA PHE A 107 17.78 17.01 -31.66
C PHE A 107 18.41 17.90 -30.58
#